data_AF-A0A6P0TM08-F1
#
_entry.id   AF-A0A6P0TM08-F1
#
_cell.length_a   1.000
_cell.length_b   1.000
_cell.length_c   1.000
_cell.angle_alpha   90.00
_cell.angle_beta   90.00
_cell.angle_gamma   90.00
#
_symmetry.space_group_name_H-M   'P 1'
#
loop_
_entity.id
_entity.type
_entity.pdbx_description
1 polymer ?
#
loop_
_entity_poly.entity_id
_entity_poly.type
_entity_poly.pdbx_seq_one_letter_code
_entity_poly.pdbx_strand_id
1 'polypeptide(L)'
;MASLNITAEELLERYAAGERNFAGVKIIGIKYRYTNKREYIHPDLSGVNLSGANLSKVSLCNINLERANLEGANLSNSGLSGTRLVRTNLRGANLQRAGLEFADFSALQDLVCSANIKLPTYETS
;
A
#
# COMPACT_ATOMS: atom_id res chain seq x y z
N MET A 1 17.69 4.08 14.92
CA MET A 1 16.62 3.18 15.37
C MET A 1 16.52 2.04 14.38
N ALA A 2 16.62 0.78 14.83
CA ALA A 2 16.55 -0.36 13.95
C ALA A 2 15.16 -0.43 13.32
N SER A 3 15.07 -0.40 11.98
CA SER A 3 13.82 -0.64 11.27
C SER A 3 13.32 -2.04 11.62
N LEU A 4 12.14 -2.12 12.25
CA LEU A 4 11.53 -3.38 12.65
C LEU A 4 11.10 -4.13 11.38
N ASN A 5 11.63 -5.34 11.20
CA ASN A 5 11.19 -6.24 10.14
C ASN A 5 9.95 -6.99 10.64
N ILE A 6 8.83 -6.86 9.94
CA ILE A 6 7.58 -7.57 10.26
C ILE A 6 7.05 -8.30 9.03
N THR A 7 6.30 -9.37 9.20
CA THR A 7 5.64 -10.04 8.07
C THR A 7 4.30 -9.41 7.73
N ALA A 8 3.74 -9.75 6.57
CA ALA A 8 2.39 -9.31 6.20
C ALA A 8 1.35 -9.86 7.19
N GLU A 9 1.54 -11.10 7.66
CA GLU A 9 0.72 -11.74 8.68
C GLU A 9 0.80 -10.98 10.01
N GLU A 10 2.01 -10.67 10.48
CA GLU A 10 2.24 -9.90 11.71
C GLU A 10 1.60 -8.51 11.63
N LEU A 11 1.69 -7.84 10.48
CA LEU A 11 1.03 -6.57 10.27
C LEU A 11 -0.49 -6.69 10.42
N LEU A 12 -1.11 -7.71 9.82
CA LEU A 12 -2.55 -7.92 9.91
C LEU A 12 -2.99 -8.26 11.33
N GLU A 13 -2.24 -9.10 12.04
CA GLU A 13 -2.53 -9.46 13.42
C GLU A 13 -2.49 -8.25 14.34
N ARG A 14 -1.43 -7.44 14.24
CA ARG A 14 -1.31 -6.19 15.02
C ARG A 14 -2.37 -5.18 14.65
N TYR A 15 -2.71 -5.06 13.36
CA TYR A 15 -3.79 -4.21 12.92
C TYR A 15 -5.15 -4.65 13.46
N ALA A 16 -5.43 -5.97 13.46
CA ALA A 16 -6.62 -6.55 14.06
C ALA A 16 -6.67 -6.34 15.58
N ALA A 17 -5.50 -6.31 16.24
CA ALA A 17 -5.37 -5.96 17.65
C ALA A 17 -5.55 -4.45 17.95
N GLY A 18 -5.79 -3.62 16.93
CA GLY A 18 -6.05 -2.18 17.08
C GLY A 18 -4.84 -1.29 16.83
N GLU A 19 -3.67 -1.85 16.53
CA GLU A 19 -2.52 -1.04 16.18
C GLU A 19 -2.71 -0.36 14.83
N ARG A 20 -2.32 0.90 14.73
CA ARG A 20 -2.42 1.69 13.50
C ARG A 20 -1.08 2.27 13.06
N ASN A 21 -0.04 2.19 13.88
CA ASN A 21 1.25 2.82 13.62
C ASN A 21 2.32 1.81 13.25
N PHE A 22 2.64 1.75 11.97
CA PHE A 22 3.68 0.91 11.37
C PHE A 22 4.69 1.78 10.60
N ALA A 23 4.92 3.01 11.06
CA ALA A 23 5.89 3.90 10.43
C ALA A 23 7.30 3.30 10.41
N GLY A 24 7.98 3.38 9.27
CA GLY A 24 9.37 2.94 9.11
C GLY A 24 9.60 1.43 9.18
N VAL A 25 8.55 0.62 9.29
CA VAL A 25 8.70 -0.85 9.28
C VAL A 25 9.18 -1.33 7.92
N LYS A 26 9.89 -2.45 7.91
CA LYS A 26 10.18 -3.18 6.68
C LYS A 26 9.31 -4.42 6.65
N ILE A 27 8.48 -4.53 5.61
CA ILE A 27 7.67 -5.73 5.44
C ILE A 27 8.50 -6.79 4.71
N ILE A 28 8.59 -7.98 5.32
CA ILE A 28 9.28 -9.15 4.78
C ILE A 28 8.28 -10.29 4.61
N GLY A 29 8.38 -11.07 3.55
CA GLY A 29 7.38 -12.09 3.26
C GLY A 29 6.30 -11.54 2.36
N ILE A 30 6.38 -11.94 1.10
CA ILE A 30 5.54 -11.43 0.03
C ILE A 30 4.75 -12.60 -0.50
N LYS A 31 3.54 -12.75 0.03
CA LYS A 31 2.38 -13.33 -0.63
C LYS A 31 1.31 -13.38 0.44
N TYR A 32 0.24 -12.62 0.24
CA TYR A 32 -1.06 -13.17 0.60
C TYR A 32 -1.20 -14.45 -0.24
N ARG A 33 -0.79 -15.59 0.35
CA ARG A 33 -1.16 -16.89 -0.21
C ARG A 33 -2.67 -16.84 -0.16
N TYR A 34 -3.30 -16.91 -1.33
CA TYR A 34 -4.70 -17.29 -1.45
C TYR A 34 -4.86 -18.64 -0.75
N THR A 35 -5.12 -18.62 0.56
CA THR A 35 -5.37 -19.82 1.33
C THR A 35 -6.81 -20.18 1.02
N ASN A 36 -6.96 -21.29 0.30
CA ASN A 36 -8.24 -21.84 -0.09
C ASN A 36 -9.21 -21.91 1.10
N LYS A 37 -10.17 -20.97 1.18
CA LYS A 37 -11.52 -21.19 1.73
C LYS A 37 -12.43 -19.98 1.43
N ARG A 38 -12.98 -19.97 0.21
CA ARG A 38 -14.31 -19.43 -0.20
C ARG A 38 -14.76 -18.02 0.24
N GLU A 39 -13.90 -17.20 0.84
CA GLU A 39 -14.24 -15.84 1.26
C GLU A 39 -13.09 -14.92 0.85
N TYR A 40 -13.30 -14.10 -0.18
CA TYR A 40 -12.35 -13.09 -0.60
C TYR A 40 -12.38 -11.94 0.42
N ILE A 41 -11.69 -12.11 1.54
CA ILE A 41 -11.50 -11.02 2.49
C ILE A 41 -10.37 -10.15 1.94
N HIS A 42 -10.75 -9.05 1.31
CA HIS A 42 -9.83 -7.95 1.01
C HIS A 42 -9.34 -7.37 2.34
N PRO A 43 -8.04 -7.45 2.68
CA PRO A 43 -7.55 -6.90 3.94
C PRO A 43 -7.87 -5.41 4.01
N ASP A 44 -8.51 -5.00 5.09
CA ASP A 44 -8.78 -3.59 5.37
C ASP A 44 -7.65 -3.03 6.23
N LEU A 45 -6.86 -2.13 5.65
CA LEU A 45 -5.81 -1.36 6.30
C LEU A 45 -6.10 0.14 6.20
N SER A 46 -7.37 0.52 6.16
CA SER A 46 -7.77 1.93 6.09
C SER A 46 -7.25 2.73 7.28
N GLY A 47 -6.75 3.93 7.00
CA GLY A 47 -6.19 4.82 8.02
C GLY A 47 -4.88 4.33 8.67
N VAL A 48 -4.27 3.24 8.19
CA VAL A 48 -2.98 2.78 8.72
C VAL A 48 -1.88 3.81 8.47
N ASN A 49 -0.98 3.99 9.43
CA ASN A 49 0.23 4.77 9.25
C ASN A 49 1.40 3.87 8.84
N LEU A 50 1.82 3.95 7.58
CA LEU A 50 2.96 3.28 6.97
C LEU A 50 4.00 4.30 6.46
N SER A 51 4.03 5.50 7.05
CA SER A 51 4.98 6.55 6.63
C SER A 51 6.42 6.05 6.72
N GLY A 52 7.20 6.22 5.66
CA GLY A 52 8.60 5.78 5.58
C GLY A 52 8.79 4.26 5.56
N ALA A 53 7.71 3.46 5.48
CA ALA A 53 7.82 2.01 5.46
C ALA A 53 8.51 1.50 4.18
N ASN A 54 9.26 0.41 4.30
CA ASN A 54 9.81 -0.30 3.16
C ASN A 54 8.84 -1.43 2.76
N LEU A 55 8.11 -1.18 1.68
CA LEU A 55 7.12 -2.05 1.04
C LEU A 55 7.60 -2.51 -0.35
N SER A 56 8.90 -2.41 -0.62
CA SER A 56 9.44 -2.75 -1.93
C SER A 56 9.22 -4.23 -2.24
N LYS A 57 8.79 -4.52 -3.47
CA LYS A 57 8.43 -5.86 -3.95
C LYS A 57 7.22 -6.50 -3.27
N VAL A 58 6.53 -5.83 -2.33
CA VAL A 58 5.37 -6.39 -1.62
C VAL A 58 4.15 -6.48 -2.52
N SER A 59 3.34 -7.53 -2.37
CA SER A 59 2.06 -7.71 -3.05
C SER A 59 0.97 -7.17 -2.15
N LEU A 60 0.50 -5.97 -2.46
CA LEU A 60 -0.59 -5.25 -1.81
C LEU A 60 -1.89 -5.28 -2.64
N CYS A 61 -2.01 -6.21 -3.59
CA CYS A 61 -3.14 -6.29 -4.51
C CYS A 61 -4.48 -6.47 -3.77
N ASN A 62 -5.48 -5.74 -4.22
CA ASN A 62 -6.85 -5.76 -3.70
C ASN A 62 -6.96 -5.47 -2.18
N ILE A 63 -6.08 -4.64 -1.63
CA ILE A 63 -6.15 -4.17 -0.24
C ILE A 63 -6.90 -2.83 -0.19
N ASN A 64 -7.65 -2.60 0.88
CA ASN A 64 -8.15 -1.26 1.20
C ASN A 64 -7.09 -0.47 1.98
N LEU A 65 -6.50 0.55 1.34
CA LEU A 65 -5.58 1.52 1.95
C LEU A 65 -6.20 2.92 2.00
N GLU A 66 -7.54 3.03 1.98
CA GLU A 66 -8.23 4.30 2.06
C GLU A 66 -7.76 5.09 3.29
N ARG A 67 -7.45 6.38 3.11
CA ARG A 67 -6.95 7.28 4.17
C ARG A 67 -5.63 6.83 4.85
N ALA A 68 -4.94 5.83 4.33
CA ALA A 68 -3.65 5.43 4.87
C ALA A 68 -2.59 6.53 4.67
N ASN A 69 -1.60 6.57 5.56
CA ASN A 69 -0.42 7.42 5.40
C ASN A 69 0.76 6.59 4.86
N LEU A 70 1.18 6.86 3.63
CA LEU A 70 2.32 6.25 2.95
C LEU A 70 3.39 7.30 2.59
N GLU A 71 3.41 8.43 3.29
CA GLU A 71 4.40 9.49 3.07
C GLU A 71 5.82 8.93 3.16
N GLY A 72 6.63 9.17 2.12
CA GLY A 72 8.01 8.71 2.05
C GLY A 72 8.20 7.18 1.99
N ALA A 73 7.12 6.39 1.85
CA ALA A 73 7.21 4.93 1.79
C ALA A 73 7.90 4.45 0.49
N ASN A 74 8.65 3.36 0.57
CA ASN A 74 9.23 2.71 -0.60
C ASN A 74 8.32 1.58 -1.10
N LEU A 75 7.57 1.83 -2.17
CA LEU A 75 6.68 0.89 -2.88
C LEU A 75 7.30 0.40 -4.19
N SER A 76 8.62 0.52 -4.37
CA SER A 76 9.24 0.14 -5.64
C SER A 76 9.05 -1.35 -5.95
N ASN A 77 8.63 -1.66 -7.18
CA ASN A 77 8.31 -3.01 -7.64
C ASN A 77 7.17 -3.71 -6.84
N SER A 78 6.36 -2.98 -6.07
CA SER A 78 5.21 -3.57 -5.36
C SER A 78 4.04 -3.86 -6.30
N GLY A 79 3.23 -4.88 -6.02
CA GLY A 79 1.94 -5.09 -6.68
C GLY A 79 0.84 -4.33 -5.96
N LEU A 80 0.19 -3.36 -6.60
CA LEU A 80 -0.93 -2.55 -6.07
C LEU A 80 -2.19 -2.72 -6.95
N SER A 81 -2.27 -3.81 -7.71
CA SER A 81 -3.39 -4.03 -8.62
C SER A 81 -4.70 -4.18 -7.84
N GLY A 82 -5.73 -3.44 -8.23
CA GLY A 82 -7.04 -3.42 -7.54
C GLY A 82 -7.00 -2.82 -6.12
N THR A 83 -5.88 -2.26 -5.68
CA THR A 83 -5.76 -1.62 -4.37
C THR A 83 -6.56 -0.32 -4.33
N ARG A 84 -7.31 -0.09 -3.26
CA ARG A 84 -8.06 1.15 -3.05
C ARG A 84 -7.19 2.17 -2.32
N LEU A 85 -6.77 3.21 -3.03
CA LEU A 85 -5.87 4.27 -2.54
C LEU A 85 -6.61 5.62 -2.38
N VAL A 86 -7.92 5.57 -2.18
CA VAL A 86 -8.78 6.76 -1.99
C VAL A 86 -8.30 7.55 -0.76
N ARG A 87 -7.99 8.84 -0.94
CA ARG A 87 -7.50 9.74 0.13
C ARG A 87 -6.22 9.28 0.84
N THR A 88 -5.42 8.41 0.22
CA THR A 88 -4.13 7.96 0.78
C THR A 88 -3.07 9.06 0.63
N ASN A 89 -2.27 9.32 1.67
CA ASN A 89 -1.13 10.24 1.55
C ASN A 89 0.07 9.50 0.91
N LEU A 90 0.39 9.82 -0.34
CA LEU A 90 1.53 9.26 -1.09
C LEU A 90 2.67 10.27 -1.29
N ARG A 91 2.70 11.38 -0.55
CA ARG A 91 3.72 12.42 -0.70
C ARG A 91 5.13 11.82 -0.55
N GLY A 92 5.98 11.99 -1.56
CA GLY A 92 7.35 11.47 -1.55
C GLY A 92 7.48 9.94 -1.54
N ALA A 93 6.40 9.19 -1.75
CA ALA A 93 6.46 7.73 -1.88
C ALA A 93 7.17 7.31 -3.18
N ASN A 94 8.02 6.29 -3.12
CA ASN A 94 8.67 5.71 -4.29
C ASN A 94 7.81 4.59 -4.89
N LEU A 95 7.15 4.86 -6.01
CA LEU A 95 6.28 3.91 -6.72
C LEU A 95 6.92 3.39 -8.03
N GLN A 96 8.25 3.48 -8.16
CA GLN A 96 8.96 3.01 -9.36
C GLN A 96 8.65 1.52 -9.63
N ARG A 97 8.14 1.23 -10.84
CA ARG A 97 7.73 -0.14 -11.28
C ARG A 97 6.65 -0.78 -10.41
N ALA A 98 5.88 -0.02 -9.65
CA ALA A 98 4.72 -0.57 -8.97
C ALA A 98 3.64 -0.95 -10.00
N GLY A 99 3.01 -2.12 -9.83
CA GLY A 99 1.86 -2.54 -10.67
C GLY A 99 0.60 -1.86 -10.17
N LEU A 100 0.09 -0.87 -10.91
CA LEU A 100 -1.05 -0.03 -10.53
C LEU A 100 -2.33 -0.40 -11.31
N GLU A 101 -2.37 -1.55 -11.98
CA GLU A 101 -3.49 -1.95 -12.82
C GLU A 101 -4.78 -2.02 -11.99
N PHE A 102 -5.82 -1.29 -12.39
CA PHE A 102 -7.10 -1.22 -11.67
C PHE A 102 -7.03 -0.62 -10.25
N ALA A 103 -5.92 0.04 -9.87
CA ALA A 103 -5.86 0.75 -8.59
C ALA A 103 -6.81 1.96 -8.61
N ASP A 104 -7.57 2.14 -7.53
CA ASP A 104 -8.52 3.25 -7.40
C ASP A 104 -7.84 4.46 -6.75
N PHE A 105 -7.64 5.50 -7.55
CA PHE A 105 -7.06 6.79 -7.17
C PHE A 105 -8.09 7.94 -7.13
N SER A 106 -9.39 7.64 -7.24
CA SER A 106 -10.47 8.59 -7.55
C SER A 106 -10.58 9.81 -6.64
N ALA A 107 -10.00 9.78 -5.44
CA ALA A 107 -9.94 10.93 -4.54
C ALA A 107 -8.54 11.18 -3.93
N LEU A 108 -7.48 10.90 -4.69
CA LEU A 108 -6.15 11.39 -4.33
C LEU A 108 -6.06 12.89 -4.58
N GLN A 109 -6.01 13.68 -3.50
CA GLN A 109 -6.01 15.14 -3.58
C GLN A 109 -4.74 15.73 -4.22
N ASP A 110 -3.60 15.03 -4.18
CA ASP A 110 -2.30 15.62 -4.56
C ASP A 110 -1.36 14.69 -5.35
N LEU A 111 -1.88 13.68 -6.07
CA LEU A 111 -1.06 12.69 -6.78
C LEU A 111 -0.07 13.31 -7.79
N VAL A 112 -0.32 14.54 -8.25
CA VAL A 112 0.26 15.09 -9.48
C VAL A 112 1.69 15.66 -9.32
N CYS A 113 2.21 15.91 -8.12
CA CYS A 113 3.47 16.69 -8.01
C CYS A 113 4.69 16.00 -7.37
N SER A 114 4.60 14.79 -6.82
CA SER A 114 5.75 14.23 -6.06
C SER A 114 6.01 12.74 -6.18
N ALA A 115 5.03 11.94 -6.60
CA ALA A 115 5.27 10.54 -6.88
C ALA A 115 5.87 10.45 -8.29
N ASN A 116 7.10 9.95 -8.39
CA ASN A 116 7.91 9.87 -9.61
C ASN A 116 7.33 8.85 -10.62
N ILE A 117 6.06 9.01 -10.99
CA ILE A 117 5.25 8.07 -11.76
C ILE A 117 4.64 8.81 -12.94
N LYS A 118 4.78 8.21 -14.11
CA LYS A 118 3.93 8.52 -15.26
C LYS A 118 2.61 7.79 -15.02
N LEU A 119 1.58 8.49 -14.55
CA LEU A 119 0.24 7.90 -14.48
C LEU A 119 -0.16 7.41 -15.87
N PRO A 120 -0.87 6.28 -16.01
CA PRO A 120 -1.59 6.01 -17.25
C PRO A 120 -2.55 7.18 -17.46
N THR A 121 -2.26 8.02 -18.44
CA THR A 121 -3.21 9.03 -18.90
C THR A 121 -4.38 8.26 -19.48
N TYR A 122 -5.46 8.13 -18.71
CA TYR A 122 -6.75 7.91 -19.33
C TYR A 122 -7.02 9.18 -20.12
N GLU A 123 -6.69 9.19 -21.41
CA GLU A 123 -7.20 10.21 -22.31
C GLU A 123 -8.72 10.08 -22.26
N THR A 124 -9.35 10.98 -21.52
CA THR A 124 -10.78 11.21 -21.63
C THR A 124 -10.99 11.80 -23.01
N SER A 125 -11.45 10.96 -23.94
CA SER A 125 -12.03 11.41 -25.21
C SER A 125 -13.22 12.33 -24.98
#